data_AF-A0A817CTD1-F1
#
_entry.id   AF-A0A817CTD1-F1
#
_cell.length_a   1.000
_cell.length_b   1.000
_cell.length_c   1.000
_cell.angle_alpha   90.00
_cell.angle_beta   90.00
_cell.angle_gamma   90.00
#
_symmetry.space_group_name_H-M   'P 1'
#
loop_
_entity.id
_entity.type
_entity.pdbx_description
1 polymer ?
#
loop_
_entity_poly.entity_id
_entity_poly.type
_entity_poly.pdbx_seq_one_letter_code
_entity_poly.pdbx_strand_id
1 'polypeptide(L)'
;MNQSLSIYVGNLSFNTIEEDLQRFFNEQCGNVKRVRIIYDNNTRQSRGFGFVYFNTVEAHNSALQIQDCQLDGRELRIAPAEAKNSSSSFSTNTNTSADVSSNVIPETTNKPRTQVVHCRKSNYDVYIGRPSDWGNPFVIGRDGDRADVIRKYRSWIMRQPDLLARAKKELRGRRIACWCKPEACHGDILAEIADVD
;
A
#
# COMPACT_ATOMS: atom_id res chain seq x y z
N MET A 1 20.28 19.17 -8.77
CA MET A 1 19.06 19.33 -7.94
C MET A 1 18.31 18.02 -8.02
N ASN A 2 18.22 17.25 -6.94
CA ASN A 2 17.44 16.00 -6.93
C ASN A 2 15.95 16.36 -6.91
N GLN A 3 15.37 16.61 -8.09
CA GLN A 3 13.93 16.79 -8.22
C GLN A 3 13.26 15.44 -7.96
N SER A 4 12.54 15.33 -6.86
CA SER A 4 11.60 14.23 -6.67
C SER A 4 10.45 14.41 -7.65
N LEU A 5 10.16 13.37 -8.46
CA LEU A 5 9.02 13.31 -9.38
C LEU A 5 7.69 13.18 -8.63
N SER A 6 7.42 14.16 -7.77
CA SER A 6 6.26 14.16 -6.91
C SER A 6 5.78 15.58 -6.65
N ILE A 7 4.46 15.72 -6.56
CA ILE A 7 3.79 16.96 -6.23
C ILE A 7 3.06 16.82 -4.91
N TYR A 8 2.91 17.95 -4.22
CA TYR A 8 1.97 18.14 -3.13
C TYR A 8 0.61 18.51 -3.70
N VAL A 9 -0.46 17.92 -3.16
CA VAL A 9 -1.85 18.25 -3.48
C VAL A 9 -2.59 18.56 -2.19
N GLY A 10 -3.03 19.80 -2.02
CA GLY A 10 -3.76 20.27 -0.84
C GLY A 10 -5.20 20.67 -1.14
N ASN A 11 -5.94 20.99 -0.07
CA ASN A 11 -7.37 21.35 -0.10
C ASN A 11 -8.29 20.23 -0.61
N LEU A 12 -7.85 18.97 -0.47
CA LEU A 12 -8.66 17.80 -0.76
C LEU A 12 -9.88 17.74 0.14
N SER A 13 -10.98 17.17 -0.37
CA SER A 13 -12.11 16.81 0.48
C SER A 13 -11.65 15.76 1.50
N PHE A 14 -12.26 15.77 2.68
CA PHE A 14 -11.96 14.75 3.68
C PHE A 14 -12.41 13.34 3.26
N ASN A 15 -13.31 13.28 2.26
CA ASN A 15 -13.84 12.05 1.68
C ASN A 15 -13.07 11.58 0.44
N THR A 16 -12.21 12.42 -0.14
CA THR A 16 -11.41 12.05 -1.31
C THR A 16 -10.48 10.88 -0.95
N ILE A 17 -10.48 9.84 -1.79
CA ILE A 17 -9.59 8.68 -1.64
C ILE A 17 -8.44 8.68 -2.67
N GLU A 18 -7.46 7.80 -2.47
CA GLU A 18 -6.26 7.77 -3.31
C GLU A 18 -6.59 7.44 -4.76
N GLU A 19 -7.61 6.61 -4.99
CA GLU A 19 -8.12 6.21 -6.29
C GLU A 19 -8.68 7.40 -7.09
N ASP A 20 -9.41 8.31 -6.43
CA ASP A 20 -9.99 9.50 -7.08
C ASP A 20 -8.90 10.41 -7.61
N LEU A 21 -7.89 10.67 -6.78
CA LEU A 21 -6.72 11.45 -7.17
C LEU A 21 -5.91 10.76 -8.26
N GLN A 22 -5.72 9.45 -8.14
CA GLN A 22 -4.98 8.70 -9.14
C GLN A 22 -5.66 8.77 -10.51
N ARG A 23 -6.99 8.63 -10.55
CA ARG A 23 -7.78 8.77 -11.76
C ARG A 23 -7.69 10.19 -12.31
N PHE A 24 -7.90 11.20 -11.48
CA PHE A 24 -7.84 12.60 -11.87
C PHE A 24 -6.50 12.97 -12.51
N PHE A 25 -5.39 12.66 -11.85
CA PHE A 25 -4.06 12.98 -12.39
C PHE A 25 -3.70 12.10 -13.60
N ASN A 26 -4.15 10.84 -13.66
CA ASN A 26 -3.95 10.03 -14.86
C ASN A 26 -4.69 10.61 -16.08
N GLU A 27 -5.91 11.15 -15.91
CA GLU A 27 -6.66 11.78 -17.00
C GLU A 27 -6.02 13.11 -17.45
N GLN A 28 -5.45 13.88 -16.52
CA GLN A 28 -4.91 15.21 -16.83
C GLN A 28 -3.46 15.21 -17.35
N CYS A 29 -2.59 14.38 -16.77
CA CYS A 29 -1.14 14.40 -17.03
C CYS A 29 -0.53 13.03 -17.29
N GLY A 30 -1.28 11.95 -17.03
CA GLY A 30 -0.87 10.58 -17.33
C GLY A 30 0.18 10.00 -16.39
N ASN A 31 0.27 8.67 -16.40
CA ASN A 31 1.38 7.89 -15.83
C ASN A 31 1.71 8.17 -14.34
N VAL A 32 0.66 8.30 -13.52
CA VAL A 32 0.78 8.37 -12.05
C VAL A 32 1.31 7.04 -11.51
N LYS A 33 2.41 7.11 -10.77
CA LYS A 33 3.04 5.95 -10.11
C LYS A 33 2.28 5.52 -8.87
N ARG A 34 1.99 6.47 -7.98
CA ARG A 34 1.22 6.26 -6.75
C ARG A 34 0.68 7.57 -6.21
N VAL A 35 -0.36 7.48 -5.40
CA VAL A 35 -0.88 8.59 -4.60
C VAL A 35 -0.71 8.24 -3.13
N ARG A 36 -0.59 9.25 -2.27
CA ARG A 36 -0.57 9.10 -0.82
C ARG A 36 -1.36 10.22 -0.18
N ILE A 37 -2.52 9.95 0.40
CA ILE A 37 -3.25 10.93 1.22
C ILE A 37 -2.73 10.88 2.65
N ILE A 38 -2.63 12.04 3.29
CA ILE A 38 -2.19 12.14 4.69
C ILE A 38 -3.40 12.20 5.58
N TYR A 39 -3.51 11.22 6.47
CA TYR A 39 -4.58 11.11 7.46
C TYR A 39 -4.05 11.46 8.86
N ASP A 40 -4.93 11.99 9.71
CA ASP A 40 -4.68 12.13 11.13
C ASP A 40 -4.60 10.73 11.77
N ASN A 41 -3.54 10.47 12.53
CA ASN A 41 -3.30 9.15 13.10
C ASN A 41 -4.28 8.81 14.23
N ASN A 42 -4.89 9.81 14.86
CA ASN A 42 -5.79 9.64 15.99
C ASN A 42 -7.25 9.55 15.51
N THR A 43 -7.68 10.47 14.65
CA THR A 43 -9.08 10.53 14.20
C THR A 43 -9.35 9.73 12.92
N ARG A 44 -8.29 9.26 12.24
CA ARG A 44 -8.36 8.60 10.92
C ARG A 44 -9.01 9.47 9.83
N GLN A 45 -9.21 10.76 10.09
CA GLN A 45 -9.72 11.69 9.11
C GLN A 45 -8.60 12.13 8.18
N SER A 46 -8.92 12.34 6.90
CA SER A 46 -7.98 12.97 5.97
C SER A 46 -7.60 14.34 6.52
N ARG A 47 -6.32 14.71 6.40
CA ARG A 47 -5.86 16.06 6.73
C ARG A 47 -6.12 17.04 5.59
N GLY A 48 -6.80 16.60 4.53
CA GLY A 48 -7.12 17.43 3.36
C GLY A 48 -5.92 17.67 2.44
N PHE A 49 -4.89 16.84 2.50
CA PHE A 49 -3.74 16.92 1.59
C PHE A 49 -3.06 15.57 1.38
N GLY A 50 -2.32 15.47 0.29
CA GLY A 50 -1.61 14.26 -0.14
C GLY A 50 -0.45 14.57 -1.08
N PHE A 51 0.18 13.50 -1.57
CA PHE A 51 1.29 13.55 -2.50
C PHE A 51 1.02 12.63 -3.67
N VAL A 52 1.32 13.08 -4.87
CA VAL A 52 1.20 12.29 -6.10
C VAL A 52 2.60 12.10 -6.66
N TYR A 53 2.94 10.87 -7.03
CA TYR A 53 4.25 10.48 -7.54
C TYR A 53 4.08 10.06 -8.98
N PHE A 54 4.96 10.51 -9.85
CA PHE A 54 4.92 10.25 -11.29
C PHE A 54 6.03 9.29 -11.70
N ASN A 55 5.79 8.57 -12.80
CA ASN A 55 6.82 7.76 -13.43
C ASN A 55 7.72 8.58 -14.36
N THR A 56 7.25 9.72 -14.85
CA THR A 56 7.92 10.51 -15.87
C THR A 56 8.03 11.99 -15.47
N VAL A 57 9.05 12.66 -16.01
CA VAL A 57 9.29 14.11 -15.78
C VAL A 57 8.21 14.93 -16.47
N GLU A 58 7.75 14.47 -17.63
CA GLU A 58 6.69 15.08 -18.43
C GLU A 58 5.38 15.14 -17.63
N ALA A 59 4.96 14.03 -17.04
CA ALA A 59 3.74 13.98 -16.23
C ALA A 59 3.84 14.89 -15.00
N HIS A 60 5.01 14.92 -14.34
CA HIS A 60 5.27 15.81 -13.22
C HIS A 60 5.17 17.30 -13.62
N ASN A 61 5.80 17.70 -14.72
CA ASN A 61 5.78 19.08 -15.19
C ASN A 61 4.39 19.51 -15.65
N SER A 62 3.67 18.63 -16.37
CA SER A 62 2.28 18.85 -16.73
C SER A 62 1.41 19.04 -15.50
N ALA A 63 1.57 18.20 -14.47
CA ALA A 63 0.80 18.31 -13.24
C ALA A 63 1.04 19.62 -12.49
N LEU A 64 2.26 20.15 -12.51
CA LEU A 64 2.59 21.46 -11.93
C LEU A 64 2.01 22.65 -12.71
N GLN A 65 1.69 22.46 -13.98
CA GLN A 65 1.07 23.48 -14.83
C GLN A 65 -0.45 23.48 -14.75
N ILE A 66 -1.07 22.47 -14.12
CA ILE A 66 -2.52 22.44 -13.91
C ILE A 66 -2.88 23.56 -12.93
N GLN A 67 -3.60 24.56 -13.45
CA GLN A 67 -4.24 25.62 -12.68
C GLN A 67 -5.75 25.36 -12.63
N ASP A 68 -6.43 25.90 -11.62
CA ASP A 68 -7.89 25.85 -11.46
C ASP A 68 -8.52 24.44 -11.49
N CYS A 69 -7.78 23.42 -11.03
CA CYS A 69 -8.32 22.07 -10.91
C CYS A 69 -9.24 21.95 -9.70
N GLN A 70 -10.40 21.31 -9.89
CA GLN A 70 -11.33 21.02 -8.82
C GLN A 70 -11.59 19.51 -8.71
N LEU A 71 -11.70 19.02 -7.49
CA LEU A 71 -12.12 17.66 -7.17
C LEU A 71 -13.10 17.72 -6.00
N ASP A 72 -14.21 17.00 -6.10
CA ASP A 72 -15.31 17.03 -5.11
C ASP A 72 -15.83 18.46 -4.81
N GLY A 73 -15.82 19.34 -5.80
CA GLY A 73 -16.25 20.74 -5.65
C GLY A 73 -15.28 21.62 -4.87
N ARG A 74 -14.01 21.18 -4.68
CA ARG A 74 -12.96 21.94 -4.00
C ARG A 74 -11.78 22.17 -4.94
N GLU A 75 -11.25 23.38 -4.93
CA GLU A 75 -10.05 23.75 -5.70
C GLU A 75 -8.81 23.09 -5.11
N LEU A 76 -8.12 22.29 -5.90
CA LEU A 76 -6.91 21.60 -5.48
C LEU A 76 -5.72 22.56 -5.50
N ARG A 77 -4.91 22.50 -4.45
CA ARG A 77 -3.65 23.25 -4.37
C ARG A 77 -2.49 22.37 -4.77
N ILE A 78 -1.95 22.57 -5.97
CA ILE A 78 -0.78 21.83 -6.45
C ILE A 78 0.50 22.63 -6.17
N ALA A 79 1.53 21.96 -5.63
CA ALA A 79 2.86 22.53 -5.44
C ALA A 79 3.95 21.47 -5.66
N PRO A 80 5.20 21.88 -5.96
CA PRO A 80 6.33 20.94 -5.97
C PRO A 80 6.50 20.29 -4.60
N ALA A 81 6.66 18.97 -4.53
CA ALA A 81 6.96 18.32 -3.25
C ALA A 81 8.44 18.53 -2.90
N GLU A 82 8.72 18.94 -1.68
CA GLU A 82 10.11 19.01 -1.19
C GLU A 82 10.72 17.60 -1.12
N ALA A 83 11.84 17.42 -1.80
CA ALA A 83 12.60 16.19 -1.80
C ALA A 83 13.24 15.95 -0.42
N LYS A 84 12.52 15.32 0.50
CA LYS A 84 13.15 14.68 1.67
C LYS A 84 13.82 13.40 1.19
N ASN A 85 15.14 13.44 1.08
CA ASN A 85 16.01 12.35 0.61
C ASN A 85 15.60 11.00 1.23
N SER A 86 14.79 10.26 0.49
CA SER A 86 14.29 8.94 0.83
C SER A 86 14.60 8.07 -0.38
N SER A 87 15.86 7.71 -0.54
CA SER A 87 16.34 6.80 -1.57
C SER A 87 15.74 5.41 -1.35
N SER A 88 14.58 5.16 -1.95
CA SER A 88 14.07 3.82 -2.20
C SER A 88 13.70 3.74 -3.67
N SER A 89 14.72 3.42 -4.47
CA SER A 89 14.64 3.13 -5.89
C SER A 89 13.63 2.02 -6.14
N PHE A 90 12.55 2.34 -6.83
CA PHE A 90 11.58 1.37 -7.33
C PHE A 90 11.96 1.03 -8.76
N SER A 91 12.49 -0.18 -8.96
CA SER A 91 12.62 -0.79 -10.29
C SER A 91 11.24 -0.99 -10.88
N THR A 92 10.95 -0.25 -11.94
CA THR A 92 9.81 -0.45 -12.82
C THR A 92 10.04 -1.73 -13.64
N ASN A 93 9.08 -2.64 -13.68
CA ASN A 93 9.00 -3.60 -14.77
C ASN A 93 7.62 -3.47 -15.41
N THR A 94 7.58 -2.76 -16.54
CA THR A 94 6.47 -2.75 -17.49
C THR A 94 6.57 -4.00 -18.35
N ASN A 95 5.46 -4.70 -18.62
CA ASN A 95 5.02 -4.91 -20.01
C ASN A 95 3.67 -5.63 -20.10
N THR A 96 2.94 -5.16 -21.11
CA THR A 96 1.62 -5.53 -21.60
C THR A 96 1.68 -6.81 -22.44
N SER A 97 0.65 -7.65 -22.26
CA SER A 97 -0.01 -8.63 -23.15
C SER A 97 0.73 -9.46 -24.23
N ALA A 98 0.27 -10.73 -24.27
CA ALA A 98 0.11 -11.65 -25.41
C ALA A 98 1.19 -12.75 -25.64
N ASP A 99 0.63 -13.95 -25.92
CA ASP A 99 1.18 -15.12 -26.63
C ASP A 99 1.72 -16.35 -25.84
N VAL A 100 0.83 -17.34 -25.75
CA VAL A 100 0.94 -18.78 -26.11
C VAL A 100 2.26 -19.56 -25.88
N SER A 101 2.03 -20.79 -25.37
CA SER A 101 2.84 -22.02 -25.50
C SER A 101 3.92 -22.33 -24.44
N SER A 102 3.50 -23.22 -23.53
CA SER A 102 4.16 -24.51 -23.25
C SER A 102 5.67 -24.50 -22.99
N ASN A 103 6.04 -24.45 -21.71
CA ASN A 103 6.87 -25.50 -21.13
C ASN A 103 6.78 -25.51 -19.60
N VAL A 104 6.29 -26.64 -19.09
CA VAL A 104 6.20 -26.96 -17.67
C VAL A 104 7.59 -27.36 -17.18
N ILE A 105 8.17 -26.57 -16.28
CA ILE A 105 9.26 -27.01 -15.40
C ILE A 105 8.74 -26.78 -13.96
N PRO A 106 8.64 -27.82 -13.11
CA PRO A 106 8.18 -27.66 -11.75
C PRO A 106 9.34 -27.08 -10.93
N GLU A 107 9.34 -25.76 -10.74
CA GLU A 107 10.33 -25.06 -9.93
C GLU A 107 9.97 -25.22 -8.44
N THR A 108 10.34 -26.36 -7.86
CA THR A 108 10.38 -26.51 -6.41
C THR A 108 11.63 -25.82 -5.86
N THR A 109 11.41 -24.97 -4.85
CA THR A 109 12.37 -24.49 -3.83
C THR A 109 13.43 -23.46 -4.24
N ASN A 110 13.16 -22.17 -3.96
CA ASN A 110 13.87 -21.40 -2.92
C ASN A 110 13.27 -19.98 -2.78
N LYS A 111 11.97 -19.90 -2.48
CA LYS A 111 11.37 -18.61 -2.11
C LYS A 111 11.73 -18.33 -0.65
N PRO A 112 12.29 -17.16 -0.29
CA PRO A 112 12.60 -16.83 1.10
C PRO A 112 11.34 -16.97 1.96
N ARG A 113 11.50 -17.24 3.26
CA ARG A 113 10.35 -17.29 4.18
C ARG A 113 9.69 -15.92 4.30
N THR A 114 8.38 -15.95 4.48
CA THR A 114 7.60 -14.73 4.72
C THR A 114 8.04 -14.12 6.05
N GLN A 115 8.38 -12.83 6.05
CA GLN A 115 8.90 -12.13 7.23
C GLN A 115 7.95 -11.04 7.68
N VAL A 116 7.59 -11.02 8.96
CA VAL A 116 6.79 -9.94 9.54
C VAL A 116 7.69 -8.85 10.12
N VAL A 117 7.53 -7.61 9.64
CA VAL A 117 8.37 -6.47 10.04
C VAL A 117 7.55 -5.31 10.58
N HIS A 118 8.19 -4.40 11.32
CA HIS A 118 7.52 -3.21 11.82
C HIS A 118 7.40 -2.15 10.72
N CYS A 119 6.17 -1.70 10.44
CA CYS A 119 5.85 -0.86 9.28
C CYS A 119 6.55 0.51 9.24
N ARG A 120 6.99 1.08 10.37
CA ARG A 120 7.80 2.33 10.37
C ARG A 120 9.30 2.14 10.59
N LYS A 121 9.75 0.94 10.94
CA LYS A 121 11.15 0.68 11.32
C LYS A 121 11.90 -0.14 10.28
N SER A 122 11.18 -0.77 9.35
CA SER A 122 11.75 -1.68 8.37
C SER A 122 11.05 -1.51 7.04
N ASN A 123 11.78 -1.77 5.95
CA ASN A 123 11.18 -1.83 4.63
C ASN A 123 10.29 -3.08 4.50
N TYR A 124 9.20 -2.95 3.78
CA TYR A 124 8.20 -4.00 3.61
C TYR A 124 7.63 -3.98 2.21
N ASP A 125 7.06 -5.10 1.79
CA ASP A 125 6.51 -5.31 0.46
C ASP A 125 4.97 -5.28 0.48
N VAL A 126 4.35 -5.73 1.58
CA VAL A 126 2.88 -5.69 1.77
C VAL A 126 2.55 -5.15 3.15
N TYR A 127 1.69 -4.12 3.23
CA TYR A 127 1.13 -3.69 4.50
C TYR A 127 -0.07 -4.56 4.87
N ILE A 128 -0.07 -5.12 6.08
CA ILE A 128 -1.12 -6.04 6.54
C ILE A 128 -1.94 -5.47 7.71
N GLY A 129 -1.70 -4.21 8.09
CA GLY A 129 -2.48 -3.53 9.13
C GLY A 129 -3.81 -3.01 8.59
N ARG A 130 -4.59 -2.34 9.44
CA ARG A 130 -5.86 -1.72 9.01
C ARG A 130 -5.62 -0.40 8.26
N PRO A 131 -6.43 -0.05 7.25
CA PRO A 131 -7.40 -0.90 6.53
C PRO A 131 -6.68 -1.68 5.42
N SER A 132 -6.66 -3.00 5.50
CA SER A 132 -6.24 -3.88 4.41
C SER A 132 -7.04 -5.17 4.51
N ASP A 133 -7.06 -5.94 3.43
CA ASP A 133 -7.67 -7.28 3.38
C ASP A 133 -7.10 -8.22 4.46
N TRP A 134 -5.85 -7.96 4.86
CA TRP A 134 -5.11 -8.74 5.84
C TRP A 134 -5.30 -8.24 7.28
N GLY A 135 -5.98 -7.12 7.47
CA GLY A 135 -6.15 -6.50 8.78
C GLY A 135 -6.93 -7.39 9.73
N ASN A 136 -6.47 -7.49 10.98
CA ASN A 136 -7.23 -8.18 12.03
C ASN A 136 -8.55 -7.42 12.31
N PRO A 137 -9.76 -8.01 12.20
CA PRO A 137 -11.01 -7.31 12.51
C PRO A 137 -11.25 -7.11 14.03
N PHE A 138 -10.53 -7.85 14.88
CA PHE A 138 -10.65 -7.81 16.34
C PHE A 138 -9.70 -6.77 16.94
N VAL A 139 -10.21 -5.88 17.79
CA VAL A 139 -9.49 -4.75 18.39
C VAL A 139 -9.06 -5.10 19.82
N ILE A 140 -7.78 -4.89 20.17
CA ILE A 140 -7.29 -5.06 21.54
C ILE A 140 -8.09 -4.15 22.49
N GLY A 141 -8.48 -4.67 23.66
CA GLY A 141 -9.35 -3.99 24.62
C GLY A 141 -10.82 -4.34 24.40
N ARG A 142 -11.39 -4.00 23.24
CA ARG A 142 -12.80 -4.29 22.92
C ARG A 142 -13.06 -5.78 22.76
N ASP A 143 -12.19 -6.46 22.01
CA ASP A 143 -12.35 -7.86 21.60
C ASP A 143 -11.45 -8.80 22.41
N GLY A 144 -10.86 -8.33 23.52
CA GLY A 144 -9.96 -9.09 24.38
C GLY A 144 -8.55 -8.54 24.42
N ASP A 145 -7.65 -9.24 25.10
CA ASP A 145 -6.24 -8.87 25.14
C ASP A 145 -5.52 -9.19 23.81
N ARG A 146 -4.21 -8.94 23.74
CA ARG A 146 -3.41 -9.20 22.54
C ARG A 146 -3.48 -10.68 22.11
N ALA A 147 -3.40 -11.61 23.05
CA ALA A 147 -3.43 -13.03 22.75
C ALA A 147 -4.82 -13.46 22.25
N ASP A 148 -5.88 -12.93 22.86
CA ASP A 148 -7.26 -13.17 22.45
C ASP A 148 -7.53 -12.70 21.02
N VAL A 149 -7.13 -11.48 20.67
CA VAL A 149 -7.39 -10.97 19.30
C VAL A 149 -6.57 -11.68 18.24
N ILE A 150 -5.37 -12.17 18.58
CA ILE A 150 -4.55 -13.01 17.68
C ILE A 150 -5.20 -14.38 17.49
N ARG A 151 -5.65 -15.01 18.58
CA ARG A 151 -6.38 -16.29 18.54
C ARG A 151 -7.67 -16.17 17.74
N LYS A 152 -8.48 -15.13 17.98
CA LYS A 152 -9.70 -14.84 17.20
C LYS A 152 -9.39 -14.63 15.73
N TYR A 153 -8.32 -13.92 15.40
CA TYR A 153 -7.88 -13.74 14.01
C TYR A 153 -7.55 -15.08 13.34
N ARG A 154 -6.81 -15.96 14.00
CA ARG A 154 -6.50 -17.31 13.49
C ARG A 154 -7.78 -18.08 13.16
N SER A 155 -8.76 -18.09 14.07
CA SER A 155 -10.03 -18.77 13.84
C SER A 155 -10.85 -18.13 12.71
N TRP A 156 -10.80 -16.81 12.56
CA TRP A 156 -11.53 -16.07 11.53
C TRP A 156 -10.96 -16.32 10.14
N ILE A 157 -9.64 -16.17 9.97
CA ILE A 157 -9.00 -16.32 8.65
C ILE A 157 -9.09 -17.77 8.14
N MET A 158 -9.03 -18.75 9.03
CA MET A 158 -9.17 -20.17 8.67
C MET A 158 -10.56 -20.52 8.10
N ARG A 159 -11.57 -19.68 8.33
CA ARG A 159 -12.92 -19.85 7.77
C ARG A 159 -13.11 -19.15 6.42
N GLN A 160 -12.05 -18.55 5.87
CA GLN A 160 -12.12 -17.77 4.64
C GLN A 160 -11.21 -18.40 3.57
N PRO A 161 -11.72 -19.37 2.79
CA PRO A 161 -10.91 -20.11 1.83
C PRO A 161 -10.25 -19.19 0.79
N ASP A 162 -10.95 -18.15 0.34
CA ASP A 162 -10.40 -17.19 -0.62
C ASP A 162 -9.25 -16.38 -0.02
N LEU A 163 -9.37 -15.92 1.22
CA LEU A 163 -8.27 -15.20 1.89
C LEU A 163 -7.07 -16.10 2.16
N LEU A 164 -7.29 -17.37 2.49
CA LEU A 164 -6.19 -18.34 2.65
C LEU A 164 -5.45 -18.58 1.34
N ALA A 165 -6.19 -18.78 0.24
CA ALA A 165 -5.61 -18.96 -1.08
C ALA A 165 -4.82 -17.72 -1.51
N ARG A 166 -5.39 -16.53 -1.29
CA ARG A 166 -4.69 -15.27 -1.53
C ARG A 166 -3.46 -15.12 -0.63
N ALA A 167 -3.51 -15.51 0.65
CA ALA A 167 -2.35 -15.41 1.55
C ALA A 167 -1.17 -16.24 1.03
N LYS A 168 -1.44 -17.49 0.63
CA LYS A 168 -0.43 -18.38 0.01
C LYS A 168 0.15 -17.81 -1.29
N LYS A 169 -0.68 -17.18 -2.12
CA LYS A 169 -0.26 -16.64 -3.42
C LYS A 169 0.47 -15.29 -3.29
N GLU A 170 -0.10 -14.37 -2.51
CA GLU A 170 0.28 -12.96 -2.47
C GLU A 170 1.32 -12.65 -1.40
N LEU A 171 1.35 -13.38 -0.28
CA LEU A 171 2.24 -13.06 0.85
C LEU A 171 3.50 -13.94 0.90
N ARG A 172 3.48 -15.12 0.27
CA ARG A 172 4.59 -16.08 0.35
C ARG A 172 5.92 -15.49 -0.12
N GLY A 173 6.87 -15.46 0.80
CA GLY A 173 8.21 -14.93 0.67
C GLY A 173 8.33 -13.42 0.59
N ARG A 174 7.31 -12.71 1.10
CA ARG A 174 7.33 -11.25 1.22
C ARG A 174 7.64 -10.81 2.64
N ARG A 175 8.13 -9.58 2.76
CA ARG A 175 8.15 -8.84 4.01
C ARG A 175 6.80 -8.17 4.22
N ILE A 176 6.04 -8.64 5.18
CA ILE A 176 4.72 -8.12 5.50
C ILE A 176 4.79 -7.20 6.73
N ALA A 177 4.19 -6.02 6.63
CA ALA A 177 4.33 -4.94 7.62
C ALA A 177 3.15 -4.86 8.58
N CYS A 178 3.45 -4.98 9.87
CA CYS A 178 2.49 -4.79 10.96
C CYS A 178 3.03 -3.79 11.98
N TRP A 179 2.16 -2.96 12.54
CA TRP A 179 2.52 -2.01 13.61
C TRP A 179 2.95 -2.71 14.91
N CYS A 180 2.48 -3.95 15.13
CA CYS A 180 2.66 -4.64 16.39
C CYS A 180 4.08 -5.14 16.64
N LYS A 181 4.90 -5.33 15.59
CA LYS A 181 6.26 -5.87 15.75
C LYS A 181 7.13 -4.93 16.61
N PRO A 182 7.95 -5.47 17.53
CA PRO A 182 8.43 -6.86 17.61
C PRO A 182 7.47 -7.84 18.30
N GLU A 183 6.43 -7.36 18.97
CA GLU A 183 5.47 -8.21 19.68
C GLU A 183 4.69 -9.15 18.75
N ALA A 184 4.17 -10.25 19.33
CA ALA A 184 3.28 -11.17 18.63
C ALA A 184 2.11 -10.43 17.99
N CYS A 185 1.76 -10.81 16.76
CA CYS A 185 0.74 -10.13 15.98
C CYS A 185 0.02 -11.05 15.00
N HIS A 186 -1.05 -10.54 14.38
CA HIS A 186 -1.80 -11.28 13.36
C HIS A 186 -0.97 -11.60 12.12
N GLY A 187 0.07 -10.80 11.86
CA GLY A 187 1.02 -11.05 10.78
C GLY A 187 1.77 -12.37 10.92
N ASP A 188 2.01 -12.84 12.15
CA ASP A 188 2.70 -14.11 12.38
C ASP A 188 1.87 -15.29 11.85
N ILE A 189 0.53 -15.20 11.98
CA ILE A 189 -0.40 -16.18 11.43
C ILE A 189 -0.43 -16.12 9.91
N LEU A 190 -0.40 -14.92 9.31
CA LEU A 190 -0.35 -14.76 7.86
C LEU A 190 0.95 -15.32 7.26
N ALA A 191 2.08 -15.08 7.92
CA ALA A 191 3.37 -15.65 7.51
C ALA A 191 3.36 -17.18 7.60
N GLU A 192 2.79 -17.75 8.68
CA GLU A 192 2.59 -19.19 8.81
C GLU A 192 1.74 -19.75 7.66
N ILE A 193 0.57 -19.17 7.39
CA ILE A 193 -0.33 -19.61 6.32
C ILE A 193 0.35 -19.52 4.95
N ALA A 194 1.08 -18.44 4.69
CA ALA A 194 1.71 -18.19 3.40
C ALA A 194 2.83 -19.22 3.10
N ASP A 195 3.54 -19.66 4.13
CA ASP A 195 4.67 -20.57 4.01
C ASP A 195 4.27 -22.05 4.14
N VAL A 196 3.01 -22.37 4.44
CA VAL A 196 2.47 -23.74 4.40
C VAL A 196 2.26 -24.18 2.95
N ASP A 197 2.90 -25.30 2.57
CA ASP A 197 2.75 -25.95 1.26
C ASP A 197 1.30 -26.40 1.00
#